data_AF-A0A814DEI1-F1
#
_entry.id   AF-A0A814DEI1-F1
#
_cell.length_a   1.000
_cell.length_b   1.000
_cell.length_c   1.000
_cell.angle_alpha   90.00
_cell.angle_beta   90.00
_cell.angle_gamma   90.00
#
_symmetry.space_group_name_H-M   'P 1'
#
loop_
_entity.id
_entity.type
_entity.pdbx_description
1 polymer ?
#
loop_
_entity_poly.entity_id
_entity_poly.type
_entity_poly.pdbx_seq_one_letter_code
_entity_poly.pdbx_strand_id
1 'polypeptide(L)'
;MFGSRGRHSHYQQTNRSYYGILLLLAELSHSSHLPPVTLAVIILNVLIYFDIFPLFGFSSNLQSVCVSTHAVLDQGDYMRILLAPLFHGDDMHLYYNMASFLYKGQQLETLFGGRYFAILLPVLTVLSSLMLVILGQVASSLLDNPEYLFTCAVGFSAVIFALKVITTHYTPAYSSNSFLGNFIPISTKYAVWVELIVIQLITPNVSFLGHLAGILVGLLYINGPVRYIYINDFLAELVLIMKGLVTLVTGGAAGLGLACAKRFARQGARVIICDLSSSKGSEIVNQWSTVYASSSNIAINEPDEKLISNASESKVNDANSNTQVDSTPTKPIFLGADVTNEEQVRIMMESIKQKYGRLDVLLNCAGIGIALRTYNINKHSLHDLSEFNRVLNVNVCGTFNTIRWACHIMADNSPNSEGQRGVIVNTGSIAAYEGQIGQVAYAASKGAIVSMTLPLARDLASMGVRVCAISPGVFHTPVLAALPEKIRFLLGNMVPFPRRLGKSDDFARLAQTIVENPYLNGEVIRLDGALRMPP
;
A
#
# COMPACT_ATOMS: atom_id res chain seq x y z
N MET A 1 49.70 50.33 31.72
CA MET A 1 49.50 51.62 31.02
C MET A 1 48.36 51.41 30.03
N PHE A 2 47.29 52.19 30.22
CA PHE A 2 46.03 52.18 29.48
C PHE A 2 46.19 52.49 27.98
N GLY A 3 45.25 52.04 27.14
CA GLY A 3 45.08 52.61 25.80
C GLY A 3 44.22 51.80 24.81
N SER A 4 42.94 52.13 24.75
CA SER A 4 41.86 51.61 23.91
C SER A 4 42.06 51.63 22.39
N ARG A 5 41.49 50.64 21.69
CA ARG A 5 40.85 50.71 20.34
C ARG A 5 40.21 49.33 20.08
N GLY A 6 38.94 49.14 19.74
CA GLY A 6 37.79 50.00 19.54
C GLY A 6 36.61 49.05 19.33
N ARG A 7 35.49 49.32 20.01
CA ARG A 7 34.20 48.70 19.72
C ARG A 7 33.83 48.99 18.25
N HIS A 8 33.76 47.95 17.43
CA HIS A 8 32.83 47.89 16.31
C HIS A 8 31.80 46.82 16.70
N SER A 9 30.82 47.13 17.56
CA SER A 9 29.44 47.43 17.13
C SER A 9 29.05 46.57 15.91
N HIS A 10 28.47 45.40 16.14
CA HIS A 10 27.02 45.22 16.00
C HIS A 10 26.43 46.16 14.93
N TYR A 11 26.71 45.88 13.66
CA TYR A 11 26.11 46.59 12.53
C TYR A 11 25.82 45.60 11.41
N GLN A 12 24.76 44.81 11.61
CA GLN A 12 23.84 44.24 10.60
C GLN A 12 22.90 43.18 11.24
N GLN A 13 22.29 43.53 12.38
CA GLN A 13 21.10 42.83 12.88
C GLN A 13 19.92 43.80 12.77
N THR A 14 19.74 44.36 11.58
CA THR A 14 18.66 45.30 11.26
C THR A 14 17.40 44.51 10.94
N ASN A 15 16.39 44.61 11.81
CA ASN A 15 14.98 44.25 11.60
C ASN A 15 14.72 42.97 10.76
N ARG A 16 14.84 41.78 11.36
CA ARG A 16 14.09 40.63 10.83
C ARG A 16 12.61 40.92 11.01
N SER A 17 11.96 41.31 9.93
CA SER A 17 10.51 41.23 9.78
C SER A 17 10.08 39.78 10.09
N TYR A 18 9.04 39.59 10.90
CA TYR A 18 8.40 38.29 11.13
C TYR A 18 7.01 38.23 10.49
N TYR A 19 6.73 39.15 9.55
CA TYR A 19 5.42 39.28 8.93
C TYR A 19 5.06 38.00 8.16
N GLY A 20 6.00 37.38 7.45
CA GLY A 20 5.73 36.12 6.73
C GLY A 20 5.30 34.97 7.65
N ILE A 21 5.89 34.88 8.85
CA ILE A 21 5.56 33.83 9.82
C ILE A 21 4.18 34.07 10.45
N LEU A 22 3.85 35.33 10.74
CA LEU A 22 2.51 35.69 11.22
C LEU A 22 1.43 35.35 10.18
N LEU A 23 1.70 35.60 8.89
CA LEU A 23 0.82 35.21 7.80
C LEU A 23 0.67 33.69 7.72
N LEU A 24 1.77 32.94 7.84
CA LEU A 24 1.72 31.47 7.83
C LEU A 24 0.87 30.90 8.98
N LEU A 25 1.01 31.46 10.18
CA LEU A 25 0.20 31.07 11.35
C LEU A 25 -1.28 31.41 11.16
N ALA A 26 -1.60 32.54 10.52
CA ALA A 26 -2.96 32.90 10.17
C ALA A 26 -3.57 31.93 9.14
N GLU A 27 -2.79 31.50 8.14
CA GLU A 27 -3.21 30.51 7.13
C GLU A 27 -3.49 29.13 7.77
N LEU A 28 -2.60 28.70 8.68
CA LEU A 28 -2.75 27.45 9.42
C LEU A 28 -3.97 27.46 10.34
N SER A 29 -4.29 28.59 10.98
CA SER A 29 -5.46 28.69 11.87
C SER A 29 -6.80 28.69 11.13
N HIS A 30 -6.84 29.15 9.88
CA HIS A 30 -8.03 29.12 9.03
C HIS A 30 -8.25 27.77 8.33
N SER A 31 -7.23 26.91 8.32
CA SER A 31 -7.29 25.61 7.64
C SER A 31 -8.05 24.58 8.49
N SER A 32 -9.22 24.14 8.01
CA SER A 32 -10.11 23.21 8.73
C SER A 32 -9.57 21.79 8.86
N HIS A 33 -8.64 21.38 8.00
CA HIS A 33 -8.01 20.07 8.03
C HIS A 33 -6.51 20.19 7.75
N LEU A 34 -5.67 19.81 8.70
CA LEU A 34 -4.21 19.82 8.59
C LEU A 34 -3.69 18.38 8.61
N PRO A 35 -3.31 17.81 7.45
CA PRO A 35 -2.72 16.48 7.42
C PRO A 35 -1.40 16.44 8.22
N PRO A 36 -1.13 15.32 8.94
CA PRO A 36 -0.04 15.25 9.91
C PRO A 36 1.35 15.42 9.28
N VAL A 37 1.62 14.85 8.09
CA VAL A 37 2.94 14.93 7.47
C VAL A 37 3.19 16.33 6.92
N THR A 38 2.19 16.91 6.26
CA THR A 38 2.22 18.29 5.77
C THR A 38 2.52 19.25 6.92
N LEU A 39 1.80 19.11 8.04
CA LEU A 39 2.03 19.95 9.22
C LEU A 39 3.43 19.73 9.81
N ALA A 40 3.89 18.49 9.93
CA ALA A 40 5.22 18.17 10.46
C ALA A 40 6.34 18.80 9.62
N VAL A 41 6.23 18.77 8.28
CA VAL A 41 7.22 19.37 7.38
C VAL A 41 7.20 20.89 7.47
N ILE A 42 6.03 21.52 7.59
CA ILE A 42 5.92 22.98 7.81
C ILE A 42 6.60 23.37 9.13
N ILE A 43 6.28 22.66 10.21
CA ILE A 43 6.89 22.90 11.53
C ILE A 43 8.41 22.73 11.46
N LEU A 44 8.90 21.66 10.82
CA LEU A 44 10.34 21.42 10.66
C LEU A 44 11.04 22.60 9.96
N ASN A 45 10.49 23.08 8.83
CA ASN A 45 11.07 24.21 8.10
C ASN A 45 11.06 25.52 8.93
N VAL A 46 10.00 25.76 9.71
CA VAL A 46 9.93 26.91 10.63
C VAL A 46 10.97 26.79 11.74
N LEU A 47 11.13 25.60 12.35
CA LEU A 47 12.12 25.37 13.40
C LEU A 47 13.56 25.54 12.90
N ILE A 48 13.84 25.09 11.68
CA ILE A 48 15.14 25.28 11.01
C ILE A 48 15.39 26.77 10.75
N TYR A 49 14.39 27.51 10.28
CA TYR A 49 14.53 28.95 10.02
C TYR A 49 14.86 29.78 11.27
N PHE A 50 14.37 29.36 12.44
CA PHE A 50 14.68 30.01 13.73
C PHE A 50 15.97 29.51 14.38
N ASP A 51 16.74 28.64 13.72
CA ASP A 51 17.95 28.02 14.27
C ASP A 51 17.70 27.27 15.61
N ILE A 52 16.46 26.81 15.86
CA ILE A 52 16.08 26.10 17.10
C ILE A 52 16.67 24.69 17.11
N PHE A 53 16.79 24.07 15.93
CA PHE A 53 17.52 22.82 15.73
C PHE A 53 18.75 23.11 14.86
N PRO A 54 19.96 23.22 15.44
CA PRO A 54 21.18 23.22 14.65
C PRO A 54 21.36 21.83 14.06
N LEU A 55 20.80 21.60 12.87
CA LEU A 55 21.01 20.39 12.10
C LEU A 55 22.52 20.27 11.81
N PHE A 56 23.15 19.28 12.43
CA PHE A 56 24.50 18.78 12.07
C PHE A 56 25.60 19.84 11.97
N GLY A 57 25.57 20.90 12.80
CA GLY A 57 26.65 21.90 12.84
C GLY A 57 26.78 22.75 11.57
N PHE A 58 25.77 22.76 10.69
CA PHE A 58 25.75 23.65 9.54
C PHE A 58 25.46 25.09 10.00
N SER A 59 26.30 26.02 9.53
CA SER A 59 26.09 27.45 9.73
C SER A 59 24.82 27.89 9.00
N SER A 60 24.06 28.83 9.57
CA SER A 60 22.91 29.50 8.91
C SER A 60 23.30 30.34 7.68
N ASN A 61 24.55 30.22 7.21
CA ASN A 61 25.01 30.79 5.97
C ASN A 61 24.49 29.97 4.77
N LEU A 62 23.54 30.55 4.04
CA LEU A 62 22.91 29.97 2.84
C LEU A 62 23.91 29.45 1.80
N GLN A 63 25.05 30.12 1.64
CA GLN A 63 26.07 29.73 0.67
C GLN A 63 26.74 28.38 1.01
N SER A 64 26.73 28.00 2.28
CA SER A 64 27.30 26.75 2.77
C SER A 64 26.36 25.55 2.60
N VAL A 65 25.06 25.79 2.39
CA VAL A 65 24.02 24.76 2.32
C VAL A 65 23.33 24.67 0.96
N CYS A 66 23.43 25.70 0.12
CA CYS A 66 22.74 25.70 -1.17
C CYS A 66 23.29 24.65 -2.14
N VAL A 67 22.40 24.08 -2.93
CA VAL A 67 22.75 23.11 -3.96
C VAL A 67 23.17 23.85 -5.24
N SER A 68 24.29 23.44 -5.82
CA SER A 68 24.81 23.89 -7.11
C SER A 68 25.58 22.74 -7.77
N THR A 69 25.78 22.82 -9.09
CA THR A 69 26.52 21.79 -9.84
C THR A 69 27.95 21.66 -9.32
N HIS A 70 28.64 22.78 -9.13
CA HIS A 70 30.01 22.80 -8.62
C HIS A 70 30.13 22.20 -7.21
N ALA A 71 29.21 22.54 -6.29
CA ALA A 71 29.27 22.03 -4.92
C ALA A 71 29.04 20.50 -4.84
N VAL A 72 28.18 19.95 -5.70
CA VAL A 72 27.85 18.52 -5.69
C VAL A 72 28.87 17.70 -6.48
N LEU A 73 29.18 18.08 -7.72
CA LEU A 73 30.03 17.27 -8.61
C LEU A 73 31.52 17.51 -8.37
N ASP A 74 31.94 18.76 -8.15
CA ASP A 74 33.38 19.09 -8.04
C ASP A 74 33.87 19.02 -6.59
N GLN A 75 33.07 19.48 -5.63
CA GLN A 75 33.43 19.46 -4.21
C GLN A 75 32.98 18.19 -3.46
N GLY A 76 32.10 17.38 -4.07
CA GLY A 76 31.59 16.14 -3.47
C GLY A 76 30.67 16.33 -2.27
N ASP A 77 30.05 17.51 -2.10
CA ASP A 77 29.18 17.82 -0.97
C ASP A 77 27.74 17.38 -1.24
N TYR A 78 27.52 16.06 -1.23
CA TYR A 78 26.23 15.44 -1.52
C TYR A 78 25.16 15.73 -0.46
N MET A 79 25.54 16.16 0.76
CA MET A 79 24.58 16.48 1.83
C MET A 79 23.68 17.66 1.44
N ARG A 80 24.17 18.56 0.60
CA ARG A 80 23.40 19.70 0.07
C ARG A 80 22.17 19.27 -0.73
N ILE A 81 22.18 18.09 -1.34
CA ILE A 81 21.04 17.54 -2.11
C ILE A 81 19.79 17.42 -1.21
N LEU A 82 20.00 17.00 0.05
CA LEU A 82 18.94 16.80 1.04
C LEU A 82 18.65 18.07 1.86
N LEU A 83 19.70 18.82 2.20
CA LEU A 83 19.58 19.94 3.13
C LEU A 83 19.09 21.23 2.47
N ALA A 84 19.54 21.54 1.24
CA ALA A 84 19.22 22.82 0.59
C ALA A 84 17.72 23.16 0.55
N PRO A 85 16.80 22.19 0.32
CA PRO A 85 15.37 22.48 0.28
C PRO A 85 14.74 22.85 1.62
N LEU A 86 15.43 22.60 2.75
CA LEU A 86 14.95 22.95 4.10
C LEU A 86 15.35 24.36 4.55
N PHE A 87 16.37 24.96 3.91
CA PHE A 87 16.84 26.31 4.25
C PHE A 87 16.16 27.38 3.40
N HIS A 88 15.84 28.51 4.01
CA HIS A 88 15.10 29.62 3.40
C HIS A 88 15.87 30.93 3.57
N GLY A 89 15.82 31.78 2.54
CA GLY A 89 16.60 33.02 2.50
C GLY A 89 16.09 34.12 3.44
N ASP A 90 14.77 34.23 3.57
CA ASP A 90 14.08 35.26 4.34
C ASP A 90 12.68 34.77 4.79
N ASP A 91 11.98 35.56 5.60
CA ASP A 91 10.69 35.21 6.21
C ASP A 91 9.57 35.08 5.18
N MET A 92 9.59 35.93 4.15
CA MET A 92 8.60 35.89 3.08
C MET A 92 8.83 34.71 2.13
N HIS A 93 10.08 34.36 1.84
CA HIS A 93 10.42 33.16 1.08
C HIS A 93 9.94 31.90 1.81
N LEU A 94 10.13 31.82 3.13
CA LEU A 94 9.56 30.73 3.93
C LEU A 94 8.02 30.70 3.85
N TYR A 95 7.37 31.86 4.01
CA TYR A 95 5.90 31.97 3.93
C TYR A 95 5.35 31.43 2.60
N TYR A 96 5.85 31.94 1.46
CA TYR A 96 5.35 31.53 0.15
C TYR A 96 5.55 30.04 -0.13
N ASN A 97 6.70 29.48 0.26
CA ASN A 97 6.94 28.05 0.13
C ASN A 97 5.98 27.23 1.00
N MET A 98 5.87 27.57 2.28
CA MET A 98 5.06 26.77 3.21
C MET A 98 3.55 26.92 2.98
N ALA A 99 3.06 28.10 2.59
CA ALA A 99 1.66 28.30 2.21
C ALA A 99 1.30 27.53 0.93
N SER A 100 2.18 27.58 -0.09
CA SER A 100 2.01 26.83 -1.33
C SER A 100 2.08 25.31 -1.10
N PHE A 101 2.93 24.87 -0.17
CA PHE A 101 3.04 23.48 0.26
C PHE A 101 1.82 23.02 1.05
N LEU A 102 1.29 23.85 1.97
CA LEU A 102 0.10 23.53 2.77
C LEU A 102 -1.08 23.10 1.89
N TYR A 103 -1.39 23.89 0.86
CA TYR A 103 -2.50 23.60 -0.05
C TYR A 103 -2.27 22.33 -0.88
N LYS A 104 -1.05 22.10 -1.38
CA LYS A 104 -0.70 20.91 -2.17
C LYS A 104 -0.64 19.65 -1.29
N GLY A 105 -0.13 19.78 -0.07
CA GLY A 105 -0.06 18.73 0.94
C GLY A 105 -1.44 18.30 1.41
N GLN A 106 -2.34 19.26 1.68
CA GLN A 106 -3.76 18.96 1.96
C GLN A 106 -4.41 18.09 0.89
N GLN A 107 -4.15 18.35 -0.39
CA GLN A 107 -4.72 17.55 -1.47
C GLN A 107 -4.04 16.19 -1.61
N LEU A 108 -2.71 16.18 -1.70
CA LEU A 108 -1.98 14.96 -2.03
C LEU A 108 -1.84 14.00 -0.84
N GLU A 109 -1.70 14.50 0.38
CA GLU A 109 -1.64 13.65 1.57
C GLU A 109 -2.98 12.98 1.86
N THR A 110 -4.10 13.69 1.67
CA THR A 110 -5.43 13.09 1.79
C THR A 110 -5.70 12.09 0.66
N LEU A 111 -5.20 12.36 -0.55
CA LEU A 111 -5.37 11.46 -1.70
C LEU A 111 -4.53 10.18 -1.58
N PHE A 112 -3.26 10.30 -1.20
CA PHE A 112 -2.31 9.19 -1.16
C PHE A 112 -2.19 8.55 0.23
N GLY A 113 -2.65 9.21 1.28
CA GLY A 113 -2.43 8.82 2.68
C GLY A 113 -1.09 9.31 3.23
N GLY A 114 -1.06 9.64 4.53
CA GLY A 114 0.10 10.20 5.23
C GLY A 114 1.40 9.42 5.03
N ARG A 115 1.36 8.10 5.14
CA ARG A 115 2.55 7.24 4.99
C ARG A 115 3.20 7.39 3.60
N TYR A 116 2.39 7.36 2.55
CA TYR A 116 2.90 7.49 1.17
C TYR A 116 3.43 8.88 0.89
N PHE A 117 2.73 9.90 1.40
CA PHE A 117 3.17 11.28 1.27
C PHE A 117 4.50 11.54 1.99
N ALA A 118 4.71 10.95 3.18
CA ALA A 118 5.97 11.03 3.91
C ALA A 118 7.17 10.42 3.15
N ILE A 119 6.94 9.39 2.33
CA ILE A 119 7.98 8.79 1.47
C ILE A 119 8.18 9.63 0.19
N LEU A 120 7.09 10.20 -0.34
CA LEU A 120 7.11 10.98 -1.59
C LEU A 120 7.98 12.21 -1.46
N LEU A 121 7.91 12.91 -0.33
CA LEU A 121 8.63 14.17 -0.14
C LEU A 121 10.15 14.01 -0.24
N PRO A 122 10.82 13.11 0.52
CA PRO A 122 12.26 12.87 0.36
C PRO A 122 12.67 12.46 -1.05
N VAL A 123 11.86 11.63 -1.73
CA VAL A 123 12.15 11.19 -3.11
C VAL A 123 12.11 12.38 -4.06
N LEU A 124 11.06 13.21 -4.00
CA LEU A 124 10.96 14.42 -4.81
C LEU A 124 12.08 15.42 -4.49
N THR A 125 12.46 15.56 -3.22
CA THR A 125 13.60 16.39 -2.78
C THR A 125 14.89 15.95 -3.48
N VAL A 126 15.27 14.67 -3.36
CA VAL A 126 16.50 14.15 -3.96
C VAL A 126 16.47 14.28 -5.48
N LEU A 127 15.38 13.85 -6.13
CA LEU A 127 15.27 13.89 -7.58
C LEU A 127 15.30 15.33 -8.11
N SER A 128 14.67 16.28 -7.43
CA SER A 128 14.66 17.69 -7.85
C SER A 128 16.05 18.32 -7.73
N SER A 129 16.76 18.05 -6.63
CA SER A 129 18.14 18.51 -6.43
C SER A 129 19.11 17.91 -7.47
N LEU A 130 19.00 16.61 -7.76
CA LEU A 130 19.79 15.95 -8.81
C LEU A 130 19.47 16.52 -10.20
N MET A 131 18.18 16.74 -10.49
CA MET A 131 17.75 17.34 -11.76
C MET A 131 18.30 18.77 -11.91
N LEU A 132 18.36 19.55 -10.84
CA LEU A 132 18.98 20.88 -10.85
C LEU A 132 20.48 20.80 -11.21
N VAL A 133 21.22 19.87 -10.61
CA VAL A 133 22.65 19.64 -10.93
C VAL A 133 22.83 19.28 -12.41
N ILE A 134 21.99 18.37 -12.93
CA ILE A 134 22.00 18.00 -14.35
C ILE A 134 21.70 19.21 -15.23
N LEU A 135 20.65 19.99 -14.92
CA LEU A 135 20.29 21.18 -15.67
C LEU A 135 21.39 22.23 -15.65
N GLY A 136 22.07 22.44 -14.53
CA GLY A 136 23.18 23.37 -14.43
C GLY A 136 24.37 22.97 -15.31
N GLN A 137 24.71 21.67 -15.33
CA GLN A 137 25.73 21.13 -16.22
C GLN A 137 25.38 21.29 -17.70
N VAL A 138 24.13 20.96 -18.06
CA VAL A 138 23.63 21.08 -19.43
C VAL A 138 23.55 22.55 -19.86
N ALA A 139 23.05 23.44 -19.01
CA ALA A 139 22.97 24.87 -19.29
C ALA A 139 24.35 25.50 -19.49
N SER A 140 25.32 25.18 -18.63
CA SER A 140 26.71 25.62 -18.77
C SER A 140 27.29 25.22 -20.13
N SER A 141 27.08 23.96 -20.53
CA SER A 141 27.61 23.42 -21.79
C SER A 141 26.87 23.95 -23.03
N LEU A 142 25.55 24.15 -22.94
CA LEU A 142 24.71 24.56 -24.07
C LEU A 142 24.81 26.06 -24.36
N LEU A 143 24.95 26.88 -23.31
CA LEU A 143 24.99 28.35 -23.39
C LEU A 143 26.41 28.90 -23.32
N ASP A 144 27.42 28.04 -23.18
CA ASP A 144 28.84 28.39 -23.04
C ASP A 144 29.08 29.43 -21.92
N ASN A 145 28.38 29.27 -20.79
CA ASN A 145 28.49 30.16 -19.63
C ASN A 145 28.70 29.35 -18.33
N PRO A 146 29.91 29.41 -17.73
CA PRO A 146 30.23 28.66 -16.52
C PRO A 146 29.47 29.12 -15.28
N GLU A 147 28.83 30.30 -15.28
CA GLU A 147 28.04 30.80 -14.15
C GLU A 147 26.89 29.85 -13.75
N TYR A 148 26.37 29.08 -14.71
CA TYR A 148 25.33 28.07 -14.43
C TYR A 148 25.81 26.93 -13.51
N LEU A 149 27.12 26.68 -13.42
CA LEU A 149 27.67 25.69 -12.49
C LEU A 149 27.65 26.16 -11.03
N PHE A 150 27.70 27.47 -10.82
CA PHE A 150 27.75 28.11 -9.50
C PHE A 150 26.40 28.64 -9.03
N THR A 151 25.35 28.48 -9.84
CA THR A 151 24.00 28.93 -9.49
C THR A 151 23.52 28.21 -8.23
N CYS A 152 23.45 28.97 -7.15
CA CYS A 152 23.12 28.52 -5.79
C CYS A 152 21.60 28.51 -5.61
N ALA A 153 21.02 27.35 -5.31
CA ALA A 153 19.59 27.20 -5.05
C ALA A 153 19.31 26.67 -3.64
N VAL A 154 18.29 27.25 -3.00
CA VAL A 154 17.79 26.92 -1.66
C VAL A 154 16.27 26.96 -1.65
N GLY A 155 15.66 26.33 -0.65
CA GLY A 155 14.22 26.39 -0.42
C GLY A 155 13.44 25.27 -1.09
N PHE A 156 12.23 25.05 -0.58
CA PHE A 156 11.39 23.91 -0.94
C PHE A 156 10.73 24.04 -2.32
N SER A 157 11.01 25.10 -3.08
CA SER A 157 10.29 25.50 -4.29
C SER A 157 10.35 24.45 -5.40
N ALA A 158 11.50 23.79 -5.63
CA ALA A 158 11.58 22.73 -6.64
C ALA A 158 10.64 21.56 -6.32
N VAL A 159 10.55 21.16 -5.05
CA VAL A 159 9.62 20.12 -4.58
C VAL A 159 8.18 20.58 -4.75
N ILE A 160 7.87 21.84 -4.43
CA ILE A 160 6.53 22.44 -4.59
C ILE A 160 6.10 22.44 -6.06
N PHE A 161 7.00 22.76 -6.99
CA PHE A 161 6.72 22.70 -8.42
C PHE A 161 6.48 21.26 -8.89
N ALA A 162 7.27 20.29 -8.41
CA ALA A 162 6.99 18.88 -8.68
C ALA A 162 5.60 18.46 -8.17
N LEU A 163 5.28 18.80 -6.92
CA LEU A 163 3.96 18.57 -6.33
C LEU A 163 2.86 19.29 -7.11
N LYS A 164 3.08 20.49 -7.65
CA LYS A 164 2.12 21.22 -8.49
C LYS A 164 1.74 20.40 -9.72
N VAL A 165 2.73 19.87 -10.44
CA VAL A 165 2.45 19.03 -11.62
C VAL A 165 1.63 17.80 -11.21
N ILE A 166 2.01 17.14 -10.11
CA ILE A 166 1.31 15.96 -9.57
C ILE A 166 -0.14 16.30 -9.19
N THR A 167 -0.36 17.32 -8.37
CA THR A 167 -1.69 17.80 -7.99
C THR A 167 -2.54 18.13 -9.22
N THR A 168 -1.99 18.86 -10.18
CA THR A 168 -2.71 19.23 -11.41
C THR A 168 -3.18 18.02 -12.22
N HIS A 169 -2.39 16.93 -12.21
CA HIS A 169 -2.73 15.70 -12.91
C HIS A 169 -3.81 14.88 -12.18
N TYR A 170 -3.72 14.76 -10.84
CA TYR A 170 -4.61 13.89 -10.07
C TYR A 170 -5.89 14.57 -9.58
N THR A 171 -5.86 15.87 -9.35
CA THR A 171 -7.02 16.66 -8.88
C THR A 171 -7.34 17.83 -9.83
N PRO A 172 -7.56 17.60 -11.14
CA PRO A 172 -7.76 18.66 -12.12
C PRO A 172 -9.02 19.51 -11.86
N ALA A 173 -10.03 18.96 -11.16
CA ALA A 173 -11.25 19.67 -10.79
C ALA A 173 -11.10 20.62 -9.58
N TYR A 174 -10.12 20.37 -8.70
CA TYR A 174 -9.80 21.18 -7.52
C TYR A 174 -8.58 22.08 -7.72
N SER A 175 -7.71 21.72 -8.67
CA SER A 175 -6.75 22.63 -9.30
C SER A 175 -7.52 23.69 -10.09
N SER A 176 -8.04 24.68 -9.38
CA SER A 176 -8.79 25.79 -9.96
C SER A 176 -8.06 26.37 -11.18
N ASN A 177 -8.84 26.84 -12.15
CA ASN A 177 -8.42 27.66 -13.29
C ASN A 177 -7.81 29.00 -12.86
N SER A 178 -7.34 29.15 -11.62
CA SER A 178 -7.11 30.43 -10.98
C SER A 178 -5.63 30.61 -10.67
N PHE A 179 -4.98 31.41 -11.51
CA PHE A 179 -3.68 31.98 -11.20
C PHE A 179 -3.88 33.38 -10.60
N LEU A 180 -3.12 33.73 -9.56
CA LEU A 180 -3.10 35.06 -8.96
C LEU A 180 -4.49 35.60 -8.50
N GLY A 181 -5.23 34.86 -7.67
CA GLY A 181 -6.45 35.37 -7.05
C GLY A 181 -7.68 35.49 -7.96
N ASN A 182 -7.96 34.47 -8.78
CA ASN A 182 -9.19 34.33 -9.61
C ASN A 182 -9.33 35.27 -10.84
N PHE A 183 -8.33 36.04 -11.26
CA PHE A 183 -8.52 37.00 -12.35
C PHE A 183 -8.39 36.43 -13.78
N ILE A 184 -7.67 35.33 -13.99
CA ILE A 184 -7.41 34.78 -15.34
C ILE A 184 -7.67 33.28 -15.38
N PRO A 185 -8.65 32.79 -16.17
CA PRO A 185 -8.88 31.37 -16.36
C PRO A 185 -7.78 30.76 -17.24
N ILE A 186 -6.93 29.92 -16.65
CA ILE A 186 -5.86 29.22 -17.38
C ILE A 186 -6.15 27.72 -17.37
N SER A 187 -6.06 27.07 -18.53
CA SER A 187 -6.14 25.60 -18.60
C SER A 187 -5.09 24.98 -17.69
N THR A 188 -5.51 24.01 -16.88
CA THR A 188 -4.65 23.27 -15.93
C THR A 188 -3.36 22.74 -16.57
N LYS A 189 -3.40 22.37 -17.87
CA LYS A 189 -2.22 21.94 -18.64
C LYS A 189 -1.09 22.99 -18.68
N TYR A 190 -1.43 24.28 -18.68
CA TYR A 190 -0.46 25.37 -18.82
C TYR A 190 -0.20 26.11 -17.50
N ALA A 191 -0.96 25.83 -16.45
CA ALA A 191 -0.91 26.57 -15.18
C ALA A 191 0.50 26.61 -14.57
N VAL A 192 1.21 25.48 -14.55
CA VAL A 192 2.57 25.40 -13.99
C VAL A 192 3.59 26.22 -14.79
N TRP A 193 3.42 26.31 -16.11
CA TRP A 193 4.30 27.07 -16.98
C TRP A 193 4.06 28.57 -16.87
N VAL A 194 2.79 28.99 -16.71
CA VAL A 194 2.46 30.39 -16.45
C VAL A 194 2.98 30.83 -15.09
N GLU A 195 2.85 29.98 -14.07
CA GLU A 195 3.40 30.22 -12.73
C GLU A 195 4.92 30.41 -12.76
N LEU A 196 5.64 29.58 -13.54
CA LEU A 196 7.08 29.74 -13.76
C LEU A 196 7.43 31.12 -14.37
N ILE A 197 6.72 31.53 -15.42
CA ILE A 197 6.98 32.81 -16.12
C ILE A 197 6.72 33.98 -15.16
N VAL A 198 5.59 33.97 -14.46
CA VAL A 198 5.20 35.08 -13.60
C VAL A 198 6.14 35.23 -12.41
N ILE A 199 6.57 34.12 -11.81
CA ILE A 199 7.56 34.17 -10.73
C ILE A 199 8.88 34.81 -11.22
N GLN A 200 9.33 34.52 -12.45
CA GLN A 200 10.53 35.20 -12.98
C GLN A 200 10.33 36.67 -13.31
N LEU A 201 9.11 37.10 -13.59
CA LEU A 201 8.80 38.52 -13.81
C LEU A 201 8.71 39.32 -12.50
N ILE A 202 8.13 38.72 -11.45
CA ILE A 202 7.93 39.39 -10.15
C ILE A 202 9.21 39.33 -9.30
N THR A 203 9.92 38.20 -9.33
CA THR A 203 11.11 37.95 -8.51
C THR A 203 12.26 37.43 -9.37
N PRO A 204 12.96 38.28 -10.13
CA PRO A 204 13.98 37.84 -11.09
C PRO A 204 15.19 37.15 -10.43
N ASN A 205 15.37 37.30 -9.12
CA ASN A 205 16.49 36.74 -8.36
C ASN A 205 16.28 35.29 -7.92
N VAL A 206 15.12 34.67 -8.17
CA VAL A 206 14.87 33.27 -7.81
C VAL A 206 15.34 32.31 -8.90
N SER A 207 15.79 31.11 -8.51
CA SER A 207 16.41 30.16 -9.42
C SER A 207 15.42 29.58 -10.44
N PHE A 208 15.50 30.05 -11.69
CA PHE A 208 14.75 29.49 -12.81
C PHE A 208 15.02 27.98 -12.98
N LEU A 209 16.31 27.59 -12.89
CA LEU A 209 16.72 26.18 -13.01
C LEU A 209 16.10 25.31 -11.90
N GLY A 210 15.92 25.84 -10.69
CA GLY A 210 15.27 25.12 -9.58
C GLY A 210 13.79 24.85 -9.84
N HIS A 211 13.05 25.85 -10.31
CA HIS A 211 11.64 25.64 -10.66
C HIS A 211 11.49 24.70 -11.87
N LEU A 212 12.32 24.87 -12.91
CA LEU A 212 12.33 23.98 -14.07
C LEU A 212 12.67 22.54 -13.68
N ALA A 213 13.64 22.33 -12.79
CA ALA A 213 13.99 21.01 -12.26
C ALA A 213 12.78 20.33 -11.59
N GLY A 214 12.05 21.07 -10.75
CA GLY A 214 10.83 20.61 -10.11
C GLY A 214 9.76 20.18 -11.11
N ILE A 215 9.50 21.00 -12.14
CA ILE A 215 8.52 20.68 -13.19
C ILE A 215 8.90 19.40 -13.93
N LEU A 216 10.18 19.27 -14.34
CA LEU A 216 10.66 18.08 -15.05
C LEU A 216 10.54 16.83 -14.19
N VAL A 217 10.87 16.91 -12.89
CA VAL A 217 10.69 15.78 -11.96
C VAL A 217 9.22 15.42 -11.79
N GLY A 218 8.32 16.41 -11.68
CA GLY A 218 6.88 16.16 -11.66
C GLY A 218 6.36 15.48 -12.94
N LEU A 219 6.85 15.90 -14.11
CA LEU A 219 6.52 15.27 -15.39
C LEU A 219 7.10 13.85 -15.51
N LEU A 220 8.32 13.62 -15.02
CA LEU A 220 8.94 12.29 -14.92
C LEU A 220 8.16 11.39 -13.95
N TYR A 221 7.61 11.95 -12.88
CA TYR A 221 6.74 11.22 -11.97
C TYR A 221 5.45 10.77 -12.65
N ILE A 222 4.81 11.61 -13.48
CA ILE A 222 3.54 11.27 -14.14
C ILE A 222 3.72 10.38 -15.38
N ASN A 223 4.76 10.64 -16.17
CA ASN A 223 4.96 10.01 -17.49
C ASN A 223 6.09 8.99 -17.53
N GLY A 224 6.97 8.98 -16.54
CA GLY A 224 8.18 8.15 -16.51
C GLY A 224 8.09 6.92 -15.61
N PRO A 225 9.19 6.13 -15.52
CA PRO A 225 9.28 4.92 -14.70
C PRO A 225 9.17 5.21 -13.19
N VAL A 226 9.35 6.46 -12.76
CA VAL A 226 9.12 6.89 -11.37
C VAL A 226 7.67 6.62 -10.95
N ARG A 227 6.71 6.74 -11.89
CA ARG A 227 5.32 6.29 -11.69
C ARG A 227 5.24 4.81 -11.35
N TYR A 228 6.04 3.98 -12.04
CA TYR A 228 6.04 2.54 -11.90
C TYR A 228 6.75 2.07 -10.63
N ILE A 229 7.76 2.80 -10.15
CA ILE A 229 8.35 2.63 -8.81
C ILE A 229 7.31 2.94 -7.71
N TYR A 230 6.33 3.79 -8.01
CA TYR A 230 5.26 4.22 -7.09
C TYR A 230 3.97 3.41 -7.14
N ILE A 231 3.70 2.69 -8.25
CA ILE A 231 2.46 1.91 -8.47
C ILE A 231 2.69 0.40 -8.42
N ASN A 232 3.92 -0.11 -8.58
CA ASN A 232 4.24 -1.52 -8.38
C ASN A 232 5.08 -1.75 -7.13
N ASP A 233 4.65 -2.75 -6.35
CA ASP A 233 5.32 -3.68 -5.43
C ASP A 233 6.58 -3.22 -4.62
N PHE A 234 7.51 -2.43 -5.16
CA PHE A 234 8.80 -2.10 -4.55
C PHE A 234 8.69 -1.23 -3.28
N LEU A 235 7.83 -0.21 -3.23
CA LEU A 235 7.56 0.56 -2.01
C LEU A 235 6.48 -0.08 -1.11
N ALA A 236 5.61 -0.92 -1.68
CA ALA A 236 4.67 -1.74 -0.89
C ALA A 236 5.41 -2.85 -0.11
N GLU A 237 6.56 -3.31 -0.60
CA GLU A 237 7.48 -4.17 0.17
C GLU A 237 8.15 -3.43 1.34
N LEU A 238 8.36 -2.11 1.23
CA LEU A 238 8.87 -1.27 2.32
C LEU A 238 7.82 -0.97 3.41
N VAL A 239 6.52 -1.06 3.09
CA VAL A 239 5.41 -0.92 4.05
C VAL A 239 4.64 -2.23 4.10
N LEU A 240 5.12 -3.18 4.90
CA LEU A 240 4.45 -4.46 5.15
C LEU A 240 3.13 -4.23 5.90
N ILE A 241 2.02 -4.02 5.19
CA ILE A 241 0.72 -3.64 5.77
C ILE A 241 0.16 -4.76 6.65
N MET A 242 0.41 -6.02 6.29
CA MET A 242 -0.06 -7.19 7.02
C MET A 242 0.99 -7.73 8.00
N LYS A 243 2.04 -6.95 8.30
CA LYS A 243 3.12 -7.38 9.19
C LYS A 243 2.58 -7.85 10.53
N GLY A 244 2.97 -9.06 10.91
CA GLY A 244 2.62 -9.65 12.20
C GLY A 244 1.22 -10.27 12.27
N LEU A 245 0.38 -10.09 11.25
CA LEU A 245 -0.92 -10.77 11.18
C LEU A 245 -0.73 -12.26 10.90
N VAL A 246 -1.45 -13.10 11.63
CA VAL A 246 -1.51 -14.54 11.40
C VAL A 246 -2.72 -14.85 10.53
N THR A 247 -2.47 -15.42 9.34
CA THR A 247 -3.50 -15.62 8.32
C THR A 247 -3.63 -17.08 7.93
N LEU A 248 -4.83 -17.64 8.05
CA LEU A 248 -5.19 -18.95 7.53
C LEU A 248 -5.89 -18.81 6.17
N VAL A 249 -5.42 -19.55 5.17
CA VAL A 249 -6.04 -19.63 3.83
C VAL A 249 -6.41 -21.07 3.53
N THR A 250 -7.72 -21.36 3.45
CA THR A 250 -8.22 -22.68 3.02
C THR A 250 -8.24 -22.79 1.49
N GLY A 251 -8.02 -23.98 0.93
CA GLY A 251 -7.82 -24.12 -0.52
C GLY A 251 -6.57 -23.40 -1.01
N GLY A 252 -5.58 -23.20 -0.12
CA GLY A 252 -4.42 -22.36 -0.38
C GLY A 252 -3.33 -23.05 -1.20
N ALA A 253 -3.48 -24.33 -1.56
CA ALA A 253 -2.52 -25.03 -2.41
C ALA A 253 -2.73 -24.75 -3.91
N ALA A 254 -3.77 -24.01 -4.31
CA ALA A 254 -4.01 -23.71 -5.71
C ALA A 254 -4.83 -22.43 -5.96
N GLY A 255 -4.92 -22.02 -7.23
CA GLY A 255 -5.90 -21.03 -7.70
C GLY A 255 -5.91 -19.70 -6.94
N LEU A 256 -7.09 -19.31 -6.47
CA LEU A 256 -7.32 -18.04 -5.77
C LEU A 256 -6.68 -18.04 -4.37
N GLY A 257 -6.84 -19.14 -3.62
CA GLY A 257 -6.26 -19.26 -2.27
C GLY A 257 -4.75 -19.13 -2.28
N LEU A 258 -4.06 -19.81 -3.20
CA LEU A 258 -2.61 -19.69 -3.34
C LEU A 258 -2.16 -18.26 -3.70
N ALA A 259 -2.92 -17.55 -4.55
CA ALA A 259 -2.60 -16.17 -4.90
C ALA A 259 -2.74 -15.23 -3.70
N CYS A 260 -3.79 -15.40 -2.89
CA CYS A 260 -3.96 -14.66 -1.64
C CYS A 260 -2.85 -14.96 -0.64
N ALA A 261 -2.53 -16.25 -0.44
CA ALA A 261 -1.43 -16.67 0.43
C ALA A 261 -0.12 -15.97 0.04
N LYS A 262 0.25 -16.04 -1.25
CA LYS A 262 1.45 -15.37 -1.78
C LYS A 262 1.45 -13.86 -1.56
N ARG A 263 0.31 -13.22 -1.83
CA ARG A 263 0.18 -11.77 -1.67
C ARG A 263 0.30 -11.36 -0.19
N PHE A 264 -0.40 -12.03 0.72
CA PHE A 264 -0.40 -11.70 2.13
C PHE A 264 0.98 -11.89 2.77
N ALA A 265 1.70 -12.95 2.39
CA ALA A 265 3.07 -13.16 2.84
C ALA A 265 4.04 -12.09 2.28
N ARG A 266 3.89 -11.65 1.02
CA ARG A 266 4.64 -10.47 0.49
C ARG A 266 4.34 -9.19 1.27
N GLN A 267 3.17 -9.09 1.89
CA GLN A 267 2.77 -7.98 2.75
C GLN A 267 3.14 -8.19 4.23
N GLY A 268 3.91 -9.24 4.55
CA GLY A 268 4.48 -9.49 5.88
C GLY A 268 3.61 -10.34 6.82
N ALA A 269 2.52 -10.92 6.33
CA ALA A 269 1.69 -11.83 7.12
C ALA A 269 2.40 -13.18 7.36
N ARG A 270 2.15 -13.78 8.53
CA ARG A 270 2.44 -15.19 8.79
C ARG A 270 1.34 -16.02 8.16
N VAL A 271 1.65 -16.72 7.07
CA VAL A 271 0.64 -17.42 6.27
C VAL A 271 0.63 -18.92 6.56
N ILE A 272 -0.55 -19.43 6.90
CA ILE A 272 -0.89 -20.84 7.03
C ILE A 272 -1.74 -21.22 5.82
N ILE A 273 -1.30 -22.21 5.05
CA ILE A 273 -2.06 -22.81 3.97
C ILE A 273 -2.73 -24.08 4.49
N CYS A 274 -4.04 -24.15 4.34
CA CYS A 274 -4.83 -25.35 4.54
C CYS A 274 -5.36 -25.85 3.19
N ASP A 275 -5.18 -27.14 2.94
CA ASP A 275 -5.78 -27.85 1.81
C ASP A 275 -5.82 -29.35 2.16
N LEU A 276 -6.40 -30.17 1.28
CA LEU A 276 -6.39 -31.63 1.48
C LEU A 276 -4.96 -32.15 1.60
N SER A 277 -4.72 -33.14 2.45
CA SER A 277 -3.38 -33.75 2.63
C SER A 277 -2.82 -34.36 1.35
N SER A 278 -3.68 -34.76 0.41
CA SER A 278 -3.33 -35.26 -0.92
C SER A 278 -3.01 -34.16 -1.93
N SER A 279 -3.16 -32.89 -1.57
CA SER A 279 -2.82 -31.75 -2.43
C SER A 279 -1.30 -31.53 -2.51
N LYS A 280 -0.89 -30.65 -3.43
CA LYS A 280 0.52 -30.22 -3.58
C LYS A 280 0.95 -29.15 -2.56
N GLY A 281 0.22 -29.00 -1.46
CA GLY A 281 0.46 -27.93 -0.49
C GLY A 281 1.86 -27.96 0.13
N SER A 282 2.36 -29.15 0.47
CA SER A 282 3.72 -29.34 1.00
C SER A 282 4.80 -28.96 -0.02
N GLU A 283 4.68 -29.42 -1.26
CA GLU A 283 5.58 -29.07 -2.37
C GLU A 283 5.63 -27.56 -2.60
N ILE A 284 4.48 -26.91 -2.59
CA ILE A 284 4.36 -25.46 -2.81
C ILE A 284 5.04 -24.67 -1.71
N VAL A 285 4.81 -25.04 -0.45
CA VAL A 285 5.48 -24.39 0.70
C VAL A 285 6.99 -24.60 0.63
N ASN A 286 7.46 -25.78 0.23
CA ASN A 286 8.89 -26.06 0.08
C ASN A 286 9.52 -25.21 -1.04
N GLN A 287 8.92 -25.17 -2.23
CA GLN A 287 9.37 -24.32 -3.33
C GLN A 287 9.38 -22.84 -2.94
N TRP A 288 8.35 -22.39 -2.21
CA TRP A 288 8.25 -21.02 -1.74
C TRP A 288 9.37 -20.69 -0.75
N SER A 289 9.73 -21.64 0.12
CA SER A 289 10.79 -21.49 1.11
C SER A 289 12.19 -21.42 0.49
N THR A 290 12.45 -22.18 -0.59
CA THR A 290 13.74 -22.14 -1.31
C THR A 290 13.99 -20.77 -1.94
N VAL A 291 12.95 -20.10 -2.47
CA VAL A 291 13.05 -18.75 -3.03
C VAL A 291 13.36 -17.70 -1.94
N TYR A 292 12.81 -17.87 -0.73
CA TYR A 292 13.16 -17.01 0.40
C TYR A 292 14.60 -17.23 0.86
N ALA A 293 15.06 -18.48 0.95
CA ALA A 293 16.43 -18.81 1.33
C ALA A 293 17.48 -18.24 0.34
N SER A 294 17.20 -18.25 -0.97
CA SER A 294 18.10 -17.66 -1.98
C SER A 294 18.16 -16.13 -1.95
N SER A 295 17.17 -15.48 -1.33
CA SER A 295 17.12 -14.02 -1.15
C SER A 295 17.79 -13.57 0.15
N SER A 296 18.03 -14.51 1.07
CA SER A 296 18.65 -14.30 2.38
C SER A 296 19.91 -15.14 2.50
N ASN A 297 20.98 -14.79 1.78
CA ASN A 297 22.32 -15.33 2.03
C ASN A 297 22.91 -14.74 3.32
N ILE A 298 22.28 -15.04 4.46
CA ILE A 298 22.91 -15.04 5.78
C ILE A 298 22.56 -16.39 6.37
N ALA A 299 23.53 -17.29 6.35
CA ALA A 299 23.40 -18.66 6.82
C ALA A 299 22.99 -18.69 8.30
N ILE A 300 21.92 -19.41 8.61
CA ILE A 300 21.58 -19.82 9.98
C ILE A 300 21.30 -21.32 9.93
N ASN A 301 22.08 -22.09 10.67
CA ASN A 301 22.01 -23.54 10.71
C ASN A 301 20.62 -24.02 11.16
N GLU A 302 20.03 -24.94 10.39
CA GLU A 302 18.78 -25.64 10.71
C GLU A 302 18.98 -26.62 11.89
N PRO A 303 18.00 -26.78 12.80
CA PRO A 303 17.93 -27.95 13.66
C PRO A 303 17.12 -29.09 13.01
N ASP A 304 17.61 -30.31 13.21
CA ASP A 304 17.22 -31.57 12.59
C ASP A 304 15.73 -31.95 12.62
N GLU A 305 15.27 -32.50 11.49
CA GLU A 305 13.90 -32.89 11.13
C GLU A 305 13.45 -34.24 11.74
N LYS A 306 13.81 -34.55 13.00
CA LYS A 306 13.40 -35.81 13.65
C LYS A 306 12.86 -35.58 15.06
N LEU A 307 11.62 -35.12 15.18
CA LEU A 307 10.86 -35.13 16.43
C LEU A 307 9.34 -35.08 16.16
N ILE A 308 8.83 -36.03 15.37
CA ILE A 308 7.39 -36.40 15.38
C ILE A 308 7.30 -37.92 15.43
N SER A 309 7.66 -38.49 16.57
CA SER A 309 7.17 -39.78 17.03
C SER A 309 7.38 -39.84 18.54
N ASN A 310 6.29 -40.06 19.26
CA ASN A 310 6.17 -40.31 20.71
C ASN A 310 5.75 -39.10 21.54
N ALA A 311 4.43 -39.03 21.77
CA ALA A 311 3.84 -38.35 22.89
C ALA A 311 4.01 -39.20 24.16
N SER A 312 4.56 -38.61 25.23
CA SER A 312 4.26 -38.98 26.61
C SER A 312 4.82 -37.93 27.60
N GLU A 313 3.89 -37.36 28.35
CA GLU A 313 4.00 -36.85 29.73
C GLU A 313 5.09 -35.82 30.14
N SER A 314 4.55 -34.66 30.54
CA SER A 314 4.78 -33.98 31.83
C SER A 314 5.57 -32.65 31.85
N LYS A 315 5.00 -31.79 32.71
CA LYS A 315 5.55 -30.62 33.41
C LYS A 315 5.55 -29.26 32.71
N VAL A 316 4.53 -28.49 33.12
CA VAL A 316 4.50 -27.04 33.32
C VAL A 316 5.85 -26.51 33.78
N ASN A 317 6.37 -25.51 33.09
CA ASN A 317 7.25 -24.51 33.67
C ASN A 317 7.05 -23.17 32.93
N ASP A 318 6.76 -22.16 33.74
CA ASP A 318 6.69 -20.75 33.36
C ASP A 318 8.02 -20.27 32.79
N ALA A 319 7.96 -19.60 31.64
CA ALA A 319 9.04 -18.74 31.17
C ALA A 319 8.47 -17.58 30.35
N ASN A 320 8.31 -16.46 31.05
CA ASN A 320 8.31 -15.12 30.47
C ASN A 320 9.48 -15.00 29.47
N SER A 321 9.18 -14.83 28.18
CA SER A 321 10.14 -14.29 27.24
C SER A 321 9.47 -13.24 26.38
N ASN A 322 9.94 -12.01 26.54
CA ASN A 322 9.66 -10.88 25.68
C ASN A 322 9.88 -11.27 24.23
N THR A 323 8.81 -11.48 23.48
CA THR A 323 8.86 -11.70 22.04
C THR A 323 9.24 -10.40 21.35
N GLN A 324 10.55 -10.20 21.17
CA GLN A 324 11.06 -9.33 20.12
C GLN A 324 10.52 -9.87 18.78
N VAL A 325 9.72 -9.05 18.12
CA VAL A 325 9.10 -9.35 16.83
C VAL A 325 10.19 -9.28 15.77
N ASP A 326 10.76 -10.43 15.43
CA ASP A 326 11.74 -10.57 14.37
C ASP A 326 11.19 -10.09 13.01
N SER A 327 12.05 -9.42 12.24
CA SER A 327 11.71 -8.59 11.09
C SER A 327 11.78 -9.34 9.75
N THR A 328 11.95 -10.66 9.77
CA THR A 328 12.07 -11.52 8.60
C THR A 328 10.70 -12.02 8.09
N PRO A 329 10.48 -12.13 6.76
CA PRO A 329 9.32 -12.81 6.20
C PRO A 329 9.27 -14.25 6.72
N THR A 330 8.21 -14.60 7.43
CA THR A 330 8.10 -15.89 8.12
C THR A 330 7.73 -16.97 7.12
N LYS A 331 8.47 -18.08 7.12
CA LYS A 331 8.23 -19.24 6.25
C LYS A 331 6.76 -19.68 6.34
N PRO A 332 6.03 -19.77 5.20
CA PRO A 332 4.66 -20.25 5.21
C PRO A 332 4.60 -21.69 5.70
N ILE A 333 3.49 -22.09 6.32
CA ILE A 333 3.29 -23.47 6.77
C ILE A 333 2.12 -24.11 6.03
N PHE A 334 2.21 -25.41 5.79
CA PHE A 334 1.13 -26.21 5.24
C PHE A 334 0.56 -27.12 6.33
N LEU A 335 -0.76 -27.12 6.48
CA LEU A 335 -1.49 -28.05 7.35
C LEU A 335 -2.55 -28.77 6.50
N GLY A 336 -2.37 -30.08 6.34
CA GLY A 336 -3.31 -30.93 5.59
C GLY A 336 -4.57 -31.18 6.41
N ALA A 337 -5.72 -30.70 5.93
CA ALA A 337 -7.02 -30.91 6.57
C ALA A 337 -8.17 -30.86 5.55
N ASP A 338 -9.12 -31.78 5.70
CA ASP A 338 -10.42 -31.67 5.05
C ASP A 338 -11.32 -30.73 5.86
N VAL A 339 -11.72 -29.62 5.23
CA VAL A 339 -12.58 -28.60 5.87
C VAL A 339 -13.93 -29.15 6.31
N THR A 340 -14.39 -30.28 5.76
CA THR A 340 -15.63 -30.96 6.16
C THR A 340 -15.47 -31.86 7.38
N ASN A 341 -14.23 -32.21 7.75
CA ASN A 341 -13.94 -33.04 8.91
C ASN A 341 -13.66 -32.17 10.14
N GLU A 342 -14.59 -32.21 11.11
CA GLU A 342 -14.51 -31.41 12.34
C GLU A 342 -13.22 -31.66 13.13
N GLU A 343 -12.80 -32.91 13.27
CA GLU A 343 -11.63 -33.28 14.06
C GLU A 343 -10.33 -32.79 13.41
N GLN A 344 -10.21 -32.91 12.09
CA GLN A 344 -9.05 -32.39 11.36
C GLN A 344 -8.97 -30.86 11.45
N VAL A 345 -10.10 -30.15 11.33
CA VAL A 345 -10.14 -28.69 11.49
C VAL A 345 -9.78 -28.28 12.92
N ARG A 346 -10.28 -29.00 13.94
CA ARG A 346 -9.92 -28.77 15.34
C ARG A 346 -8.42 -28.88 15.55
N ILE A 347 -7.80 -29.99 15.16
CA ILE A 347 -6.36 -30.24 15.30
C ILE A 347 -5.55 -29.16 14.59
N MET A 348 -5.94 -28.78 13.37
CA MET A 348 -5.31 -27.71 12.61
C MET A 348 -5.37 -26.37 13.37
N MET A 349 -6.54 -25.99 13.88
CA MET A 349 -6.77 -24.72 14.57
C MET A 349 -6.05 -24.66 15.91
N GLU A 350 -6.02 -25.75 16.67
CA GLU A 350 -5.22 -25.90 17.88
C GLU A 350 -3.72 -25.76 17.60
N SER A 351 -3.23 -26.36 16.51
CA SER A 351 -1.83 -26.22 16.09
C SER A 351 -1.48 -24.76 15.75
N ILE A 352 -2.39 -24.03 15.10
CA ILE A 352 -2.22 -22.60 14.81
C ILE A 352 -2.16 -21.79 16.11
N LYS A 353 -3.10 -22.05 17.04
CA LYS A 353 -3.14 -21.37 18.35
C LYS A 353 -1.88 -21.67 19.16
N GLN A 354 -1.43 -22.91 19.21
CA GLN A 354 -0.21 -23.30 19.92
C GLN A 354 1.05 -22.64 19.34
N LYS A 355 1.16 -22.56 18.01
CA LYS A 355 2.35 -22.03 17.35
C LYS A 355 2.43 -20.50 17.34
N TYR A 356 1.31 -19.82 17.14
CA TYR A 356 1.30 -18.37 16.93
C TYR A 356 0.57 -17.58 18.03
N GLY A 357 -0.17 -18.26 18.90
CA GLY A 357 -0.95 -17.64 19.99
C GLY A 357 -2.21 -16.89 19.54
N ARG A 358 -2.42 -16.70 18.23
CA ARG A 358 -3.50 -15.88 17.66
C ARG A 358 -3.84 -16.31 16.23
N LEU A 359 -4.99 -15.85 15.75
CA LEU A 359 -5.39 -15.89 14.34
C LEU A 359 -6.08 -14.56 14.01
N ASP A 360 -5.61 -13.83 13.01
CA ASP A 360 -6.11 -12.48 12.70
C ASP A 360 -6.98 -12.47 11.44
N VAL A 361 -6.66 -13.32 10.46
CA VAL A 361 -7.35 -13.39 9.17
C VAL A 361 -7.70 -14.84 8.83
N LEU A 362 -8.96 -15.10 8.50
CA LEU A 362 -9.40 -16.34 7.85
C LEU A 362 -9.86 -16.02 6.43
N LEU A 363 -9.25 -16.65 5.43
CA LEU A 363 -9.69 -16.60 4.06
C LEU A 363 -10.17 -17.99 3.59
N ASN A 364 -11.46 -18.09 3.29
CA ASN A 364 -12.08 -19.32 2.83
C ASN A 364 -12.10 -19.40 1.30
N CYS A 365 -11.16 -20.15 0.71
CA CYS A 365 -11.11 -20.41 -0.73
C CYS A 365 -11.30 -21.89 -1.10
N ALA A 366 -11.33 -22.82 -0.14
CA ALA A 366 -11.65 -24.22 -0.41
C ALA A 366 -13.05 -24.35 -1.04
N GLY A 367 -13.17 -25.15 -2.10
CA GLY A 367 -14.46 -25.41 -2.71
C GLY A 367 -14.38 -26.23 -4.00
N ILE A 368 -15.52 -26.82 -4.35
CA ILE A 368 -15.72 -27.64 -5.54
C ILE A 368 -16.89 -27.10 -6.37
N GLY A 369 -16.86 -27.38 -7.67
CA GLY A 369 -17.96 -27.08 -8.59
C GLY A 369 -18.23 -28.28 -9.49
N ILE A 370 -19.50 -28.52 -9.79
CA ILE A 370 -19.97 -29.54 -10.72
C ILE A 370 -20.94 -28.92 -11.73
N ALA A 371 -21.09 -29.56 -12.90
CA ALA A 371 -22.03 -29.16 -13.93
C ALA A 371 -22.94 -30.35 -14.29
N LEU A 372 -24.09 -30.44 -13.63
CA LEU A 372 -25.08 -31.50 -13.80
C LEU A 372 -26.48 -30.88 -13.93
N ARG A 373 -27.20 -31.20 -15.01
CA ARG A 373 -28.60 -30.80 -15.15
C ARG A 373 -29.45 -31.52 -14.11
N THR A 374 -30.41 -30.81 -13.52
CA THR A 374 -31.40 -31.39 -12.59
C THR A 374 -32.05 -32.65 -13.17
N TYR A 375 -32.41 -32.59 -14.45
CA TYR A 375 -32.81 -33.74 -15.25
C TYR A 375 -32.19 -33.62 -16.63
N ASN A 376 -31.59 -34.71 -17.13
CA ASN A 376 -31.06 -34.79 -18.47
C ASN A 376 -32.02 -35.60 -19.36
N ILE A 377 -32.75 -34.91 -20.24
CA ILE A 377 -33.74 -35.54 -21.12
C ILE A 377 -33.11 -36.55 -22.09
N ASN A 378 -31.92 -36.27 -22.63
CA ASN A 378 -31.26 -37.14 -23.61
C ASN A 378 -30.73 -38.44 -22.98
N LYS A 379 -30.27 -38.35 -21.72
CA LYS A 379 -29.77 -39.51 -20.96
C LYS A 379 -30.86 -40.15 -20.09
N HIS A 380 -32.06 -39.57 -20.05
CA HIS A 380 -33.13 -39.90 -19.11
C HIS A 380 -32.64 -40.08 -17.66
N SER A 381 -31.74 -39.21 -17.21
CA SER A 381 -31.05 -39.36 -15.92
C SER A 381 -31.33 -38.18 -14.98
N LEU A 382 -31.49 -38.49 -13.69
CA LEU A 382 -31.61 -37.51 -12.62
C LEU A 382 -30.22 -36.98 -12.20
N HIS A 383 -30.17 -35.76 -11.68
CA HIS A 383 -29.02 -35.30 -10.91
C HIS A 383 -28.90 -36.14 -9.63
N ASP A 384 -27.75 -36.75 -9.41
CA ASP A 384 -27.53 -37.53 -8.19
C ASP A 384 -27.59 -36.62 -6.96
N LEU A 385 -28.41 -36.99 -5.98
CA LEU A 385 -28.53 -36.27 -4.72
C LEU A 385 -27.22 -36.30 -3.93
N SER A 386 -26.44 -37.38 -4.05
CA SER A 386 -25.15 -37.51 -3.37
C SER A 386 -24.17 -36.41 -3.81
N GLU A 387 -24.15 -36.09 -5.10
CA GLU A 387 -23.32 -35.02 -5.67
C GLU A 387 -23.77 -33.63 -5.24
N PHE A 388 -25.08 -33.40 -5.15
CA PHE A 388 -25.64 -32.16 -4.62
C PHE A 388 -25.23 -31.95 -3.15
N ASN A 389 -25.39 -32.99 -2.33
CA ASN A 389 -24.99 -32.98 -0.92
C ASN A 389 -23.48 -32.78 -0.75
N ARG A 390 -22.66 -33.42 -1.60
CA ARG A 390 -21.20 -33.27 -1.57
C ARG A 390 -20.77 -31.82 -1.81
N VAL A 391 -21.38 -31.13 -2.78
CA VAL A 391 -21.09 -29.72 -3.07
C VAL A 391 -21.48 -28.82 -1.90
N LEU A 392 -22.67 -29.01 -1.31
CA LEU A 392 -23.07 -28.25 -0.12
C LEU A 392 -22.16 -28.53 1.08
N ASN A 393 -21.81 -29.79 1.32
CA ASN A 393 -20.97 -30.16 2.46
C ASN A 393 -19.59 -29.49 2.36
N VAL A 394 -18.93 -29.57 1.20
CA VAL A 394 -17.61 -28.96 1.02
C VAL A 394 -17.70 -27.43 1.06
N ASN A 395 -18.57 -26.83 0.24
CA ASN A 395 -18.57 -25.38 0.05
C ASN A 395 -19.19 -24.64 1.23
N VAL A 396 -20.26 -25.18 1.83
CA VAL A 396 -21.05 -24.50 2.88
C VAL A 396 -20.63 -25.00 4.26
N CYS A 397 -20.80 -26.29 4.54
CA CYS A 397 -20.50 -26.84 5.86
C CYS A 397 -18.99 -26.70 6.17
N GLY A 398 -18.11 -26.94 5.20
CA GLY A 398 -16.67 -26.74 5.37
C GLY A 398 -16.27 -25.29 5.66
N THR A 399 -16.87 -24.33 4.95
CA THR A 399 -16.67 -22.90 5.23
C THR A 399 -17.17 -22.55 6.64
N PHE A 400 -18.37 -22.97 7.02
CA PHE A 400 -18.90 -22.69 8.36
C PHE A 400 -18.06 -23.36 9.47
N ASN A 401 -17.59 -24.59 9.23
CA ASN A 401 -16.77 -25.34 10.15
C ASN A 401 -15.44 -24.62 10.47
N THR A 402 -14.80 -24.07 9.46
CA THR A 402 -13.57 -23.28 9.65
C THR A 402 -13.84 -21.92 10.30
N ILE A 403 -14.96 -21.27 9.97
CA ILE A 403 -15.37 -20.00 10.59
C ILE A 403 -15.54 -20.13 12.11
N ARG A 404 -16.35 -21.09 12.58
CA ARG A 404 -16.62 -21.23 14.02
C ARG A 404 -15.35 -21.46 14.84
N TRP A 405 -14.39 -22.22 14.30
CA TRP A 405 -13.11 -22.47 14.96
C TRP A 405 -12.18 -21.27 14.90
N ALA A 406 -12.18 -20.52 13.79
CA ALA A 406 -11.44 -19.27 13.73
C ALA A 406 -11.98 -18.26 14.75
N CYS A 407 -13.30 -18.16 14.92
CA CYS A 407 -13.91 -17.30 15.94
C CYS A 407 -13.49 -17.70 17.36
N HIS A 408 -13.38 -19.01 17.63
CA HIS A 408 -12.87 -19.49 18.92
C HIS A 408 -11.46 -18.97 19.25
N ILE A 409 -10.59 -18.83 18.25
CA ILE A 409 -9.26 -18.24 18.44
C ILE A 409 -9.31 -16.71 18.45
N MET A 410 -10.03 -16.10 17.51
CA MET A 410 -10.12 -14.64 17.37
C MET A 410 -10.72 -13.95 18.60
N ALA A 411 -11.64 -14.61 19.30
CA ALA A 411 -12.24 -14.08 20.53
C ALA A 411 -11.19 -13.75 21.62
N ASP A 412 -10.10 -14.53 21.67
CA ASP A 412 -9.00 -14.37 22.64
C ASP A 412 -7.99 -13.29 22.22
N ASN A 413 -8.04 -12.78 20.98
CA ASN A 413 -7.11 -11.74 20.54
C ASN A 413 -7.37 -10.42 21.26
N SER A 414 -6.33 -9.72 21.69
CA SER A 414 -6.48 -8.33 22.13
C SER A 414 -7.03 -7.47 20.97
N PRO A 415 -8.08 -6.65 21.21
CA PRO A 415 -8.63 -5.79 20.17
C PRO A 415 -7.62 -4.71 19.77
N ASN A 416 -7.65 -4.30 18.50
CA ASN A 416 -6.87 -3.16 18.03
C ASN A 416 -7.50 -1.81 18.46
N SER A 417 -6.96 -0.68 17.98
CA SER A 417 -7.45 0.66 18.29
C SER A 417 -8.91 0.92 17.93
N GLU A 418 -9.49 0.13 17.03
CA GLU A 418 -10.88 0.23 16.59
C GLU A 418 -11.77 -0.90 17.14
N GLY A 419 -11.26 -1.68 18.10
CA GLY A 419 -12.01 -2.78 18.71
C GLY A 419 -11.96 -4.09 17.91
N GLN A 420 -11.27 -4.14 16.76
CA GLN A 420 -11.22 -5.33 15.90
C GLN A 420 -10.29 -6.40 16.47
N ARG A 421 -10.78 -7.64 16.48
CA ARG A 421 -10.04 -8.84 16.86
C ARG A 421 -9.69 -9.76 15.68
N GLY A 422 -10.44 -9.67 14.58
CA GLY A 422 -10.16 -10.47 13.39
C GLY A 422 -11.03 -10.11 12.19
N VAL A 423 -10.73 -10.73 11.06
CA VAL A 423 -11.50 -10.58 9.81
C VAL A 423 -11.60 -11.91 9.08
N ILE A 424 -12.80 -12.18 8.57
CA ILE A 424 -13.14 -13.38 7.80
C ILE A 424 -13.53 -12.94 6.39
N VAL A 425 -12.91 -13.56 5.39
CA VAL A 425 -13.20 -13.33 3.99
C VAL A 425 -13.62 -14.64 3.34
N ASN A 426 -14.85 -14.70 2.85
CA ASN A 426 -15.40 -15.90 2.21
C ASN A 426 -15.36 -15.79 0.69
N THR A 427 -15.20 -16.93 0.00
CA THR A 427 -15.30 -16.98 -1.46
C THR A 427 -16.69 -17.41 -1.90
N GLY A 428 -17.50 -16.46 -2.33
CA GLY A 428 -18.77 -16.66 -3.03
C GLY A 428 -18.56 -17.05 -4.50
N SER A 429 -19.47 -16.61 -5.37
CA SER A 429 -19.35 -16.70 -6.83
C SER A 429 -20.47 -15.88 -7.46
N ILE A 430 -20.27 -15.34 -8.66
CA ILE A 430 -21.39 -14.77 -9.43
C ILE A 430 -22.48 -15.80 -9.75
N ALA A 431 -22.15 -17.10 -9.74
CA ALA A 431 -23.13 -18.17 -9.88
C ALA A 431 -24.19 -18.19 -8.76
N ALA A 432 -23.95 -17.51 -7.63
CA ALA A 432 -24.95 -17.32 -6.58
C ALA A 432 -26.13 -16.44 -7.04
N TYR A 433 -25.94 -15.61 -8.06
CA TYR A 433 -26.95 -14.69 -8.58
C TYR A 433 -27.40 -15.09 -9.99
N GLU A 434 -26.44 -15.48 -10.85
CA GLU A 434 -26.69 -15.86 -12.25
C GLU A 434 -26.11 -17.25 -12.56
N GLY A 435 -26.57 -18.28 -11.84
CA GLY A 435 -26.16 -19.67 -12.08
C GLY A 435 -26.57 -20.16 -13.48
N GLN A 436 -25.64 -20.77 -14.21
CA GLN A 436 -25.89 -21.30 -15.56
C GLN A 436 -26.57 -22.68 -15.55
N ILE A 437 -26.99 -23.15 -16.73
CA ILE A 437 -27.52 -24.50 -16.90
C ILE A 437 -26.54 -25.55 -16.34
N GLY A 438 -27.04 -26.37 -15.42
CA GLY A 438 -26.28 -27.43 -14.77
C GLY A 438 -25.52 -27.01 -13.51
N GLN A 439 -25.57 -25.74 -13.10
CA GLN A 439 -24.87 -25.25 -11.91
C GLN A 439 -25.74 -25.24 -10.65
N VAL A 440 -26.88 -25.95 -10.60
CA VAL A 440 -27.84 -25.82 -9.48
C VAL A 440 -27.22 -26.08 -8.11
N ALA A 441 -26.40 -27.14 -7.95
CA ALA A 441 -25.71 -27.45 -6.70
C ALA A 441 -24.67 -26.37 -6.34
N TYR A 442 -23.91 -25.90 -7.34
CA TYR A 442 -22.88 -24.89 -7.15
C TYR A 442 -23.48 -23.52 -6.79
N ALA A 443 -24.49 -23.07 -7.54
CA ALA A 443 -25.26 -21.86 -7.29
C ALA A 443 -25.89 -21.87 -5.90
N ALA A 444 -26.56 -22.97 -5.50
CA ALA A 444 -27.12 -23.11 -4.17
C ALA A 444 -26.04 -22.99 -3.08
N SER A 445 -24.89 -23.67 -3.27
CA SER A 445 -23.80 -23.59 -2.30
C SER A 445 -23.22 -22.18 -2.16
N LYS A 446 -23.06 -21.45 -3.26
CA LYS A 446 -22.51 -20.09 -3.24
C LYS A 446 -23.55 -19.07 -2.80
N GLY A 447 -24.83 -19.29 -3.08
CA GLY A 447 -25.95 -18.54 -2.51
C GLY A 447 -26.01 -18.64 -0.99
N ALA A 448 -25.72 -19.82 -0.42
CA ALA A 448 -25.60 -19.98 1.03
C ALA A 448 -24.46 -19.11 1.61
N ILE A 449 -23.30 -19.06 0.96
CA ILE A 449 -22.20 -18.16 1.37
C ILE A 449 -22.61 -16.69 1.34
N VAL A 450 -23.29 -16.26 0.26
CA VAL A 450 -23.83 -14.90 0.15
C VAL A 450 -24.78 -14.61 1.30
N SER A 451 -25.77 -15.49 1.51
CA SER A 451 -26.82 -15.28 2.50
C SER A 451 -26.31 -15.32 3.94
N MET A 452 -25.26 -16.10 4.24
CA MET A 452 -24.73 -16.20 5.61
C MET A 452 -23.75 -15.08 5.96
N THR A 453 -23.26 -14.29 5.00
CA THR A 453 -22.24 -13.26 5.24
C THR A 453 -22.72 -12.16 6.20
N LEU A 454 -23.90 -11.57 5.94
CA LEU A 454 -24.47 -10.53 6.81
C LEU A 454 -24.83 -11.03 8.23
N PRO A 455 -25.54 -12.17 8.42
CA PRO A 455 -25.82 -12.65 9.76
C PRO A 455 -24.54 -13.02 10.53
N LEU A 456 -23.54 -13.64 9.90
CA LEU A 456 -22.25 -13.88 10.56
C LEU A 456 -21.59 -12.56 11.01
N ALA A 457 -21.60 -11.52 10.17
CA ALA A 457 -21.06 -10.22 10.55
C ALA A 457 -21.79 -9.60 11.75
N ARG A 458 -23.12 -9.80 11.86
CA ARG A 458 -23.93 -9.32 12.99
C ARG A 458 -23.67 -10.12 14.26
N ASP A 459 -23.64 -11.44 14.16
CA ASP A 459 -23.39 -12.34 15.29
C ASP A 459 -22.01 -12.10 15.91
N LEU A 460 -21.02 -11.77 15.08
CA LEU A 460 -19.63 -11.58 15.48
C LEU A 460 -19.26 -10.11 15.73
N ALA A 461 -20.19 -9.17 15.57
CA ALA A 461 -19.92 -7.74 15.74
C ALA A 461 -19.48 -7.41 17.17
N SER A 462 -20.10 -8.01 18.18
CA SER A 462 -19.79 -7.77 19.59
C SER A 462 -18.41 -8.27 20.01
N MET A 463 -17.85 -9.25 19.29
CA MET A 463 -16.46 -9.69 19.47
C MET A 463 -15.45 -8.89 18.64
N GLY A 464 -15.90 -7.96 17.80
CA GLY A 464 -15.02 -7.21 16.90
C GLY A 464 -14.45 -8.05 15.76
N VAL A 465 -15.18 -9.04 15.26
CA VAL A 465 -14.78 -9.83 14.08
C VAL A 465 -15.64 -9.44 12.88
N ARG A 466 -14.97 -9.00 11.80
CA ARG A 466 -15.66 -8.65 10.55
C ARG A 466 -15.81 -9.86 9.65
N VAL A 467 -16.86 -9.85 8.83
CA VAL A 467 -17.11 -10.90 7.83
C VAL A 467 -17.49 -10.25 6.51
N CYS A 468 -16.79 -10.58 5.44
CA CYS A 468 -17.15 -10.20 4.07
C CYS A 468 -17.09 -11.42 3.16
N ALA A 469 -17.66 -11.31 1.96
CA ALA A 469 -17.44 -12.29 0.90
C ALA A 469 -17.06 -11.61 -0.42
N ILE A 470 -16.31 -12.33 -1.23
CA ILE A 470 -16.01 -11.94 -2.62
C ILE A 470 -16.75 -12.91 -3.53
N SER A 471 -17.53 -12.39 -4.46
CA SER A 471 -18.21 -13.16 -5.51
C SER A 471 -17.43 -13.02 -6.83
N PRO A 472 -16.42 -13.88 -7.08
CA PRO A 472 -15.64 -13.82 -8.30
C PRO A 472 -16.47 -14.23 -9.53
N GLY A 473 -16.16 -13.58 -10.66
CA GLY A 473 -16.54 -14.02 -12.00
C GLY A 473 -15.64 -15.14 -12.52
N VAL A 474 -15.28 -15.06 -13.80
CA VAL A 474 -14.38 -16.04 -14.44
C VAL A 474 -12.92 -15.66 -14.22
N PHE A 475 -12.12 -16.57 -13.63
CA PHE A 475 -10.71 -16.33 -13.28
C PHE A 475 -9.78 -17.40 -13.85
N HIS A 476 -8.53 -17.03 -14.11
CA HIS A 476 -7.47 -17.98 -14.44
C HIS A 476 -7.09 -18.85 -13.22
N THR A 477 -7.86 -19.91 -12.98
CA THR A 477 -7.59 -20.92 -11.94
C THR A 477 -7.23 -22.26 -12.59
N PRO A 478 -6.61 -23.22 -11.87
CA PRO A 478 -6.29 -24.54 -12.42
C PRO A 478 -7.49 -25.26 -13.03
N VAL A 479 -8.69 -25.09 -12.44
CA VAL A 479 -9.94 -25.65 -12.95
C VAL A 479 -10.25 -25.13 -14.36
N LEU A 480 -10.14 -23.82 -14.58
CA LEU A 480 -10.36 -23.20 -15.89
C LEU A 480 -9.17 -23.38 -16.85
N ALA A 481 -7.96 -23.55 -16.33
CA ALA A 481 -6.75 -23.78 -17.12
C ALA A 481 -6.77 -25.14 -17.83
N ALA A 482 -7.49 -26.12 -17.29
CA ALA A 482 -7.70 -27.43 -17.93
C ALA A 482 -8.62 -27.37 -19.17
N LEU A 483 -9.36 -26.27 -19.37
CA LEU A 483 -10.22 -26.11 -20.54
C LEU A 483 -9.41 -25.76 -21.81
N PRO A 484 -9.86 -26.22 -22.99
CA PRO A 484 -9.30 -25.80 -24.28
C PRO A 484 -9.18 -24.28 -24.40
N GLU A 485 -8.10 -23.82 -25.04
CA GLU A 485 -7.80 -22.38 -25.18
C GLU A 485 -8.94 -21.58 -25.81
N LYS A 486 -9.60 -22.15 -26.83
CA LYS A 486 -10.78 -21.54 -27.47
C LYS A 486 -11.89 -21.24 -26.47
N ILE A 487 -12.15 -22.15 -25.53
CA ILE A 487 -13.19 -21.97 -24.50
C ILE A 487 -12.76 -20.91 -23.49
N ARG A 488 -11.49 -20.89 -23.09
CA ARG A 488 -10.94 -19.86 -22.19
C ARG A 488 -11.04 -18.46 -22.81
N PHE A 489 -10.74 -18.32 -24.10
CA PHE A 489 -10.86 -17.06 -24.84
C PHE A 489 -12.32 -16.60 -24.95
N LEU A 490 -13.25 -17.51 -25.26
CA LEU A 490 -14.69 -17.21 -25.31
C LEU A 490 -15.21 -16.70 -23.96
N LEU A 491 -14.87 -17.38 -22.86
CA LEU A 491 -15.23 -16.93 -21.51
C LEU A 491 -14.66 -15.54 -21.19
N GLY A 492 -13.41 -15.27 -21.60
CA GLY A 492 -12.80 -13.96 -21.43
C GLY A 492 -13.51 -12.85 -22.23
N ASN A 493 -14.01 -13.15 -23.43
CA ASN A 493 -14.73 -12.20 -24.27
C ASN A 493 -16.14 -11.88 -23.78
N MET A 494 -16.73 -12.74 -22.94
CA MET A 494 -18.02 -12.48 -22.32
C MET A 494 -17.93 -11.38 -21.25
N VAL A 495 -16.74 -11.15 -20.68
CA VAL A 495 -16.52 -10.10 -19.68
C VAL A 495 -16.56 -8.73 -20.36
N PRO A 496 -17.48 -7.82 -19.97
CA PRO A 496 -17.60 -6.50 -20.60
C PRO A 496 -16.30 -5.68 -20.58
N PHE A 497 -15.73 -5.46 -19.39
CA PHE A 497 -14.44 -4.79 -19.22
C PHE A 497 -13.85 -5.04 -17.82
N PRO A 498 -12.55 -5.37 -17.67
CA PRO A 498 -11.58 -5.65 -18.74
C PRO A 498 -11.89 -6.99 -19.44
N ARG A 499 -11.81 -7.01 -20.79
CA ARG A 499 -12.14 -8.18 -21.62
C ARG A 499 -11.10 -9.30 -21.53
N ARG A 500 -11.08 -10.01 -20.40
CA ARG A 500 -10.19 -11.13 -20.11
C ARG A 500 -10.75 -11.92 -18.94
N LEU A 501 -10.18 -13.12 -18.71
CA LEU A 501 -10.35 -13.78 -17.43
C LEU A 501 -9.64 -12.95 -16.32
N GLY A 502 -10.24 -12.95 -15.13
CA GLY A 502 -9.64 -12.38 -13.93
C GLY A 502 -8.30 -13.04 -13.62
N LYS A 503 -7.30 -12.27 -13.18
CA LYS A 503 -6.04 -12.84 -12.66
C LYS A 503 -6.28 -13.18 -11.19
N SER A 504 -5.74 -14.28 -10.69
CA SER A 504 -5.88 -14.61 -9.26
C SER A 504 -5.35 -13.51 -8.33
N ASP A 505 -4.37 -12.72 -8.80
CA ASP A 505 -3.87 -11.54 -8.09
C ASP A 505 -4.90 -10.39 -8.00
N ASP A 506 -5.86 -10.28 -8.93
CA ASP A 506 -6.97 -9.33 -8.83
C ASP A 506 -7.88 -9.68 -7.63
N PHE A 507 -8.12 -10.98 -7.41
CA PHE A 507 -8.86 -11.48 -6.24
C PHE A 507 -8.06 -11.26 -4.95
N ALA A 508 -6.77 -11.56 -4.97
CA ALA A 508 -5.89 -11.35 -3.81
C ALA A 508 -5.81 -9.87 -3.40
N ARG A 509 -5.76 -8.94 -4.37
CA ARG A 509 -5.84 -7.50 -4.11
C ARG A 509 -7.11 -7.12 -3.36
N LEU A 510 -8.27 -7.57 -3.83
CA LEU A 510 -9.54 -7.27 -3.15
C LEU A 510 -9.60 -7.90 -1.75
N ALA A 511 -9.11 -9.13 -1.59
CA ALA A 511 -9.03 -9.77 -0.28
C ALA A 511 -8.15 -8.97 0.70
N GLN A 512 -7.01 -8.45 0.25
CA GLN A 512 -6.16 -7.55 1.04
C GLN A 512 -6.91 -6.26 1.41
N THR A 513 -7.60 -5.63 0.45
CA THR A 513 -8.38 -4.41 0.72
C THR A 513 -9.47 -4.64 1.78
N ILE A 514 -10.12 -5.81 1.80
CA ILE A 514 -11.09 -6.17 2.84
C ILE A 514 -10.42 -6.28 4.22
N VAL A 515 -9.21 -6.85 4.28
CA VAL A 515 -8.45 -6.92 5.54
C VAL A 515 -8.09 -5.51 6.04
N GLU A 516 -7.66 -4.64 5.13
CA GLU A 516 -7.15 -3.30 5.43
C GLU A 516 -8.23 -2.28 5.76
N ASN A 517 -9.37 -2.32 5.06
CA ASN A 517 -10.43 -1.34 5.25
C ASN A 517 -11.35 -1.80 6.39
N PRO A 518 -11.29 -1.17 7.58
CA PRO A 518 -12.06 -1.60 8.74
C PRO A 518 -13.56 -1.38 8.57
N TYR A 519 -13.98 -0.58 7.60
CA TYR A 519 -15.39 -0.29 7.37
C TYR A 519 -16.10 -1.30 6.47
N LEU A 520 -15.35 -2.20 5.80
CA LEU A 520 -15.93 -3.29 5.03
C LEU A 520 -16.38 -4.42 5.98
N ASN A 521 -17.69 -4.56 6.18
CA ASN A 521 -18.29 -5.61 6.99
C ASN A 521 -19.71 -5.96 6.51
N GLY A 522 -20.08 -7.24 6.56
CA GLY A 522 -21.42 -7.74 6.21
C GLY A 522 -21.79 -7.71 4.74
N GLU A 523 -20.81 -7.49 3.84
CA GLU A 523 -21.05 -7.22 2.42
C GLU A 523 -20.49 -8.31 1.50
N VAL A 524 -21.07 -8.43 0.30
CA VAL A 524 -20.61 -9.35 -0.75
C VAL A 524 -20.22 -8.58 -2.01
N ILE A 525 -18.91 -8.52 -2.26
CA ILE A 525 -18.37 -7.74 -3.36
C ILE A 525 -18.25 -8.60 -4.61
N ARG A 526 -18.96 -8.23 -5.68
CA ARG A 526 -18.77 -8.85 -7.00
C ARG A 526 -17.43 -8.41 -7.60
N LEU A 527 -16.65 -9.38 -8.08
CA LEU A 527 -15.39 -9.13 -8.76
C LEU A 527 -15.39 -9.89 -10.09
N ASP A 528 -16.00 -9.30 -11.12
CA ASP A 528 -16.39 -10.02 -12.33
C ASP A 528 -16.23 -9.24 -13.64
N GLY A 529 -15.69 -8.02 -13.61
CA GLY A 529 -15.57 -7.17 -14.80
C GLY A 529 -16.91 -6.79 -15.42
N ALA A 530 -17.95 -6.64 -14.59
CA ALA A 530 -19.35 -6.39 -14.95
C ALA A 530 -20.05 -7.55 -15.67
N LEU A 531 -19.48 -8.76 -15.62
CA LEU A 531 -20.09 -9.95 -16.22
C LEU A 531 -21.44 -10.30 -15.60
N ARG A 532 -22.42 -10.62 -16.44
CA ARG A 532 -23.66 -11.33 -16.07
C ARG A 532 -23.74 -12.58 -16.92
N MET A 533 -23.76 -13.74 -16.27
CA MET A 533 -23.67 -15.02 -16.96
C MET A 533 -24.98 -15.32 -17.69
N PRO A 534 -24.97 -15.52 -19.02
CA PRO A 534 -26.14 -16.01 -19.73
C PRO A 534 -26.38 -17.50 -19.41
N PRO A 535 -27.59 -18.02 -19.67
CA PRO A 535 -27.97 -19.41 -19.42
C PRO A 535 -27.03 -20.47 -20.04
#